data_AF-A0A955EHC2-F1
#
_entry.id   AF-A0A955EHC2-F1
#
_cell.length_a   1.000
_cell.length_b   1.000
_cell.length_c   1.000
_cell.angle_alpha   90.00
_cell.angle_beta   90.00
_cell.angle_gamma   90.00
#
_symmetry.space_group_name_H-M   'P 1'
#
loop_
_entity.id
_entity.type
_entity.pdbx_description
1 polymer ?
#
loop_
_entity_poly.entity_id
_entity_poly.type
_entity_poly.pdbx_seq_one_letter_code
_entity_poly.pdbx_strand_id
1 'polypeptide(L)'
;MNLFNRTPYKVAVVSRILNPEEPFLTIVVKGTFQLIENGPCVALPPGKQAEIGPAIDFEDKVGNSRKSDGDTVAFKPRADCLFVGSAFSPRGAPVQTLEVAFGVGNMNKTLWVYGDRRWVRGHDGSASMEGPATFAEMPIRAELAHGGPTSAYNRHGIGFGPLGANPGASMPVANIQERRATALHFDVDGIPAGFGTLSPHTKPRVDLAGTHDDKWFYRRKPLPPEDFSPEMMCAAPRDQQIAGYLAGDEYMTFKNLHPKRPEFYSYLPGRRVRAFINHRPNDGQKEFAEVQTVLDTCLVDMPAETVTLVWRGSVSTVKGREYDQIEDLLVAEEATHAHLPVIGYQKMISEERKILFPRRQPTGPTPEELEESRRKEREALDQAADTLIERGGDPALAEKVRKAPSLNDALELLTKEADTIREKAEAFLKVMEAKK
;
A
#
# COMPACT_ATOMS: atom_id res chain seq x y z
N MET A 1 -3.37 -6.56 -14.09
CA MET A 1 -2.72 -5.24 -14.04
C MET A 1 -1.21 -5.35 -14.24
N ASN A 2 -0.64 -4.65 -15.22
CA ASN A 2 0.81 -4.48 -15.40
C ASN A 2 1.29 -3.20 -14.70
N LEU A 3 2.44 -3.25 -14.02
CA LEU A 3 3.02 -2.09 -13.35
C LEU A 3 4.21 -1.55 -14.15
N PHE A 4 4.13 -0.29 -14.55
CA PHE A 4 5.21 0.49 -15.16
C PHE A 4 5.71 1.51 -14.13
N ASN A 5 6.76 1.16 -13.40
CA ASN A 5 7.32 2.04 -12.38
C ASN A 5 8.53 2.80 -12.94
N ARG A 6 8.35 4.09 -13.20
CA ARG A 6 9.40 5.03 -13.67
C ARG A 6 10.06 5.81 -12.54
N THR A 7 9.87 5.38 -11.30
CA THR A 7 10.49 5.96 -10.12
C THR A 7 11.47 4.96 -9.52
N PRO A 8 12.44 5.40 -8.68
CA PRO A 8 13.24 4.46 -7.90
C PRO A 8 12.44 3.87 -6.73
N TYR A 9 11.22 4.34 -6.44
CA TYR A 9 10.43 4.06 -5.24
C TYR A 9 9.72 2.71 -5.29
N LYS A 10 9.24 2.26 -4.12
CA LYS A 10 8.40 1.06 -4.01
C LYS A 10 6.96 1.42 -4.31
N VAL A 11 6.24 0.54 -5.00
CA VAL A 11 4.83 0.71 -5.36
C VAL A 11 4.04 -0.51 -4.93
N ALA A 12 2.90 -0.29 -4.28
CA ALA A 12 1.93 -1.32 -3.96
C ALA A 12 0.52 -0.85 -4.36
N VAL A 13 -0.34 -1.81 -4.67
CA VAL A 13 -1.76 -1.55 -4.91
C VAL A 13 -2.56 -2.47 -4.00
N VAL A 14 -3.50 -1.90 -3.25
CA VAL A 14 -4.28 -2.67 -2.28
C VAL A 14 -5.76 -2.34 -2.39
N SER A 15 -6.58 -3.38 -2.53
CA SER A 15 -8.04 -3.27 -2.53
C SER A 15 -8.58 -2.91 -1.15
N ARG A 16 -9.52 -1.97 -1.10
CA ARG A 16 -10.16 -1.45 0.10
C ARG A 16 -11.66 -1.41 -0.10
N ILE A 17 -12.38 -1.76 0.96
CA ILE A 17 -13.84 -1.74 1.02
C ILE A 17 -14.23 -1.03 2.31
N LEU A 18 -14.54 0.26 2.22
CA LEU A 18 -15.15 1.03 3.31
C LEU A 18 -16.68 1.12 3.12
N ASN A 19 -17.11 1.08 1.86
CA ASN A 19 -18.50 0.96 1.43
C ASN A 19 -18.59 -0.24 0.46
N PRO A 20 -19.48 -1.23 0.70
CA PRO A 20 -19.65 -2.40 -0.18
C PRO A 20 -20.02 -2.07 -1.62
N GLU A 21 -20.66 -0.94 -1.85
CA GLU A 21 -21.13 -0.50 -3.17
C GLU A 21 -20.03 0.25 -3.94
N GLU A 22 -18.98 0.70 -3.24
CA GLU A 22 -17.92 1.54 -3.79
C GLU A 22 -16.53 1.02 -3.35
N PRO A 23 -16.12 -0.17 -3.79
CA PRO A 23 -14.76 -0.64 -3.56
C PRO A 23 -13.78 0.21 -4.37
N PHE A 24 -12.56 0.32 -3.86
CA PHE A 24 -11.51 1.10 -4.52
C PHE A 24 -10.15 0.45 -4.34
N LEU A 25 -9.25 0.72 -5.28
CA LEU A 25 -7.84 0.41 -5.11
C LEU A 25 -7.12 1.63 -4.54
N THR A 26 -6.26 1.39 -3.55
CA THR A 26 -5.30 2.37 -3.04
C THR A 26 -3.94 2.07 -3.65
N ILE A 27 -3.40 3.03 -4.41
CA ILE A 27 -2.04 3.01 -4.91
C ILE A 27 -1.16 3.67 -3.84
N VAL A 28 -0.16 2.95 -3.37
CA VAL A 28 0.82 3.43 -2.38
C VAL A 28 2.18 3.48 -3.04
N VAL A 29 2.83 4.62 -2.97
CA VAL A 29 4.21 4.81 -3.45
C VAL A 29 5.07 5.27 -2.28
N LYS A 30 6.13 4.54 -1.97
CA LYS A 30 7.01 4.79 -0.81
C LYS A 30 8.44 5.05 -1.26
N GLY A 31 8.94 6.23 -0.95
CA GLY A 31 10.30 6.64 -1.22
C GLY A 31 11.10 6.88 0.06
N THR A 32 12.36 6.47 0.07
CA THR A 32 13.36 6.75 1.11
C THR A 32 14.44 7.65 0.55
N PHE A 33 14.76 8.70 1.30
CA PHE A 33 15.65 9.78 0.90
C PHE A 33 16.72 9.99 1.97
N GLN A 34 17.96 10.25 1.55
CA GLN A 34 19.03 10.69 2.43
C GLN A 34 18.83 12.19 2.75
N LEU A 35 18.85 12.55 4.03
CA LEU A 35 18.87 13.96 4.45
C LEU A 35 20.17 14.62 4.00
N ILE A 36 20.07 15.87 3.53
CA ILE A 36 21.22 16.68 3.11
C ILE A 36 21.18 18.00 3.87
N GLU A 37 22.28 18.31 4.55
CA GLU A 37 22.43 19.56 5.30
C GLU A 37 22.26 20.77 4.38
N ASN A 38 21.33 21.66 4.72
CA ASN A 38 21.00 22.88 3.99
C ASN A 38 20.58 22.65 2.52
N GLY A 39 20.10 21.45 2.17
CA GLY A 39 19.71 21.10 0.80
C GLY A 39 18.51 20.15 0.73
N PRO A 40 17.96 19.91 -0.49
CA PRO A 40 16.92 18.91 -0.67
C PRO A 40 17.46 17.51 -0.41
N CYS A 41 16.67 16.70 0.28
CA CYS A 41 16.99 15.30 0.45
C CYS A 41 17.03 14.57 -0.91
N VAL A 42 17.87 13.54 -1.00
CA VAL A 42 18.15 12.83 -2.26
C VAL A 42 17.63 11.41 -2.18
N ALA A 43 16.90 10.96 -3.21
CA ALA A 43 16.38 9.60 -3.26
C ALA A 43 17.51 8.58 -3.16
N LEU A 44 17.35 7.60 -2.27
CA LEU A 44 18.25 6.45 -2.25
C LEU A 44 18.09 5.63 -3.55
N PRO A 45 19.12 4.89 -3.98
CA PRO A 45 18.99 4.03 -5.15
C PRO A 45 17.93 2.93 -4.92
N PRO A 46 17.34 2.34 -5.99
CA PRO A 46 16.25 1.36 -5.88
C PRO A 46 16.52 0.19 -4.92
N GLY A 47 17.77 -0.30 -4.86
CA GLY A 47 18.17 -1.40 -3.96
C GLY A 47 18.30 -1.02 -2.48
N LYS A 48 18.10 0.25 -2.12
CA LYS A 48 18.17 0.76 -0.74
C LYS A 48 16.86 1.43 -0.28
N GLN A 49 15.80 1.33 -1.07
CA GLN A 49 14.48 1.83 -0.70
C GLN A 49 13.84 0.94 0.37
N ALA A 50 13.24 1.54 1.40
CA ALA A 50 12.51 0.78 2.40
C ALA A 50 11.25 0.13 1.79
N GLU A 51 10.97 -1.10 2.16
CA GLU A 51 9.79 -1.82 1.67
C GLU A 51 8.49 -1.20 2.20
N ILE A 52 7.42 -1.30 1.40
CA ILE A 52 6.05 -1.04 1.84
C ILE A 52 5.66 -2.19 2.76
N GLY A 53 5.26 -1.88 3.99
CA GLY A 53 5.14 -2.90 5.02
C GLY A 53 4.11 -2.63 6.11
N PRO A 54 3.98 -3.59 7.04
CA PRO A 54 3.21 -3.40 8.25
C PRO A 54 3.87 -2.35 9.15
N ALA A 55 3.18 -2.00 10.23
CA ALA A 55 3.77 -1.18 11.27
C ALA A 55 5.02 -1.84 11.87
N ILE A 56 5.95 -1.01 12.33
CA ILE A 56 7.20 -1.43 12.96
C ILE A 56 7.21 -0.86 14.37
N ASP A 57 7.46 -1.72 15.35
CA ASP A 57 7.68 -1.34 16.74
C ASP A 57 9.19 -1.25 17.03
N PHE A 58 9.59 -0.54 18.08
CA PHE A 58 10.95 -0.62 18.58
C PHE A 58 11.22 -2.03 19.15
N GLU A 59 12.46 -2.50 19.03
CA GLU A 59 12.89 -3.78 19.58
C GLU A 59 14.26 -3.60 20.25
N ASP A 60 14.30 -2.78 21.30
CA ASP A 60 15.53 -2.51 22.03
C ASP A 60 15.31 -2.45 23.55
N LYS A 61 16.37 -2.08 24.29
CA LYS A 61 16.35 -2.04 25.75
C LYS A 61 15.47 -0.93 26.33
N VAL A 62 15.07 0.07 25.53
CA VAL A 62 14.19 1.15 26.00
C VAL A 62 12.76 0.63 26.06
N GLY A 63 12.32 -0.09 25.02
CA GLY A 63 11.00 -0.68 24.97
C GLY A 63 10.57 -1.06 23.56
N ASN A 64 9.26 -1.17 23.38
CA ASN A 64 8.60 -1.69 22.19
C ASN A 64 7.39 -0.87 21.72
N SER A 65 7.43 0.45 21.95
CA SER A 65 6.43 1.36 21.40
C SER A 65 6.52 1.44 19.86
N ARG A 66 5.49 2.03 19.24
CA ARG A 66 5.36 2.15 17.78
C ARG A 66 6.44 3.07 17.19
N LYS A 67 7.33 2.53 16.36
CA LYS A 67 8.33 3.31 15.59
C LYS A 67 7.68 3.96 14.36
N SER A 68 7.00 3.17 13.53
CA SER A 68 6.31 3.65 12.33
C SER A 68 5.01 2.89 12.08
N ASP A 69 3.98 3.55 11.55
CA ASP A 69 2.71 2.88 11.22
C ASP A 69 2.78 2.13 9.88
N GLY A 70 1.76 1.31 9.61
CA GLY A 70 1.66 0.57 8.35
C GLY A 70 1.39 1.48 7.15
N ASP A 71 1.96 1.12 6.00
CA ASP A 71 1.89 1.94 4.79
C ASP A 71 0.58 1.79 4.01
N THR A 72 -0.20 0.74 4.31
CA THR A 72 -1.33 0.31 3.47
C THR A 72 -2.69 0.77 4.00
N VAL A 73 -2.77 1.79 4.85
CA VAL A 73 -4.07 2.40 5.20
C VAL A 73 -4.82 2.88 3.94
N ALA A 74 -6.15 2.91 4.01
CA ALA A 74 -6.99 3.14 2.83
C ALA A 74 -6.79 4.54 2.22
N PHE A 75 -6.75 5.55 3.07
CA PHE A 75 -6.35 6.92 2.76
C PHE A 75 -6.05 7.63 4.09
N LYS A 76 -5.37 8.77 4.04
CA LYS A 76 -5.25 9.66 5.20
C LYS A 76 -5.92 11.00 4.86
N PRO A 77 -6.82 11.54 5.70
CA PRO A 77 -7.42 12.84 5.44
C PRO A 77 -6.45 14.03 5.61
N ARG A 78 -5.27 13.80 6.19
CA ARG A 78 -4.24 14.80 6.49
C ARG A 78 -2.84 14.20 6.33
N ALA A 79 -1.84 15.05 6.11
CA ALA A 79 -0.45 14.60 6.11
C ALA A 79 0.13 14.47 7.53
N ASP A 80 0.71 13.31 7.83
CA ASP A 80 1.45 13.03 9.07
C ASP A 80 2.91 13.48 8.95
N CYS A 81 3.41 14.22 9.94
CA CYS A 81 4.83 14.54 10.09
C CYS A 81 5.38 13.90 11.37
N LEU A 82 6.27 12.93 11.21
CA LEU A 82 6.76 12.07 12.29
C LEU A 82 8.29 12.14 12.37
N PHE A 83 8.82 11.97 13.58
CA PHE A 83 10.26 11.92 13.83
C PHE A 83 10.62 10.77 14.77
N VAL A 84 11.70 10.07 14.44
CA VAL A 84 12.34 9.05 15.26
C VAL A 84 13.78 9.49 15.54
N GLY A 85 14.15 9.56 16.82
CA GLY A 85 15.51 9.91 17.23
C GLY A 85 15.62 10.24 18.72
N SER A 86 16.70 10.93 19.06
CA SER A 86 17.05 11.34 20.42
C SER A 86 17.25 12.86 20.50
N ALA A 87 17.11 13.40 21.70
CA ALA A 87 17.60 14.72 22.06
C ALA A 87 19.11 14.64 22.33
N PHE A 88 19.89 15.57 21.78
CA PHE A 88 21.33 15.63 21.95
C PHE A 88 21.74 16.98 22.53
N SER A 89 22.44 16.93 23.67
CA SER A 89 23.05 18.11 24.27
C SER A 89 24.07 18.77 23.32
N PRO A 90 24.12 20.12 23.26
CA PRO A 90 25.09 20.81 22.41
C PRO A 90 26.52 20.41 22.74
N ARG A 91 27.25 19.90 21.72
CA ARG A 91 28.64 19.43 21.84
C ARG A 91 28.86 18.28 22.85
N GLY A 92 27.79 17.56 23.22
CA GLY A 92 27.86 16.43 24.16
C GLY A 92 28.05 16.81 25.63
N ALA A 93 27.91 18.08 25.99
CA ALA A 93 28.03 18.53 27.38
C ALA A 93 26.80 18.06 28.20
N PRO A 94 26.98 17.34 29.33
CA PRO A 94 25.84 16.88 30.13
C PRO A 94 24.96 18.05 30.60
N VAL A 95 23.66 17.97 30.34
CA VAL A 95 22.65 18.96 30.74
C VAL A 95 21.54 18.29 31.54
N GLN A 96 20.87 19.03 32.43
CA GLN A 96 19.71 18.52 33.16
C GLN A 96 18.41 18.66 32.37
N THR A 97 18.35 19.64 31.47
CA THR A 97 17.18 19.93 30.64
C THR A 97 17.60 20.52 29.30
N LEU A 98 16.82 20.25 28.26
CA LEU A 98 17.07 20.71 26.90
C LEU A 98 15.77 20.93 26.14
N GLU A 99 15.68 22.02 25.41
CA GLU A 99 14.60 22.24 24.44
C GLU A 99 14.97 21.59 23.10
N VAL A 100 14.04 20.83 22.53
CA VAL A 100 14.16 20.25 21.18
C VAL A 100 13.01 20.72 20.31
N ALA A 101 13.24 20.85 19.00
CA ALA A 101 12.19 21.23 18.06
C ALA A 101 12.31 20.49 16.72
N PHE A 102 11.16 20.11 16.17
CA PHE A 102 11.01 19.47 14.88
C PHE A 102 9.97 20.24 14.07
N GLY A 103 10.31 20.57 12.82
CA GLY A 103 9.41 21.26 11.90
C GLY A 103 9.49 20.73 10.48
N VAL A 104 8.34 20.77 9.80
CA VAL A 104 8.14 20.44 8.38
C VAL A 104 7.14 21.44 7.80
N GLY A 105 7.60 22.34 6.93
CA GLY A 105 6.79 23.43 6.39
C GLY A 105 6.21 24.29 7.51
N ASN A 106 4.87 24.37 7.58
CA ASN A 106 4.16 25.14 8.60
C ASN A 106 3.93 24.38 9.91
N MET A 107 4.22 23.06 9.96
CA MET A 107 4.20 22.29 11.20
C MET A 107 5.49 22.56 11.96
N ASN A 108 5.38 22.95 13.22
CA ASN A 108 6.52 23.06 14.13
C ASN A 108 6.08 22.68 15.54
N LYS A 109 6.83 21.77 16.17
CA LYS A 109 6.57 21.30 17.53
C LYS A 109 7.84 21.40 18.37
N THR A 110 7.68 21.84 19.61
CA THR A 110 8.77 22.06 20.57
C THR A 110 8.48 21.34 21.88
N LEU A 111 9.45 20.59 22.37
CA LEU A 111 9.36 19.80 23.59
C LEU A 111 10.48 20.18 24.56
N TRP A 112 10.22 20.02 25.86
CA TRP A 112 11.25 19.97 26.89
C TRP A 112 11.64 18.54 27.18
N VAL A 113 12.95 18.29 27.24
CA VAL A 113 13.53 17.00 27.59
C VAL A 113 14.35 17.16 28.85
N TYR A 114 13.95 16.46 29.90
CA TYR A 114 14.61 16.45 31.19
C TYR A 114 15.40 15.15 31.36
N GLY A 115 16.51 15.21 32.08
CA GLY A 115 17.14 13.99 32.59
C GLY A 115 16.26 13.29 33.63
N ASP A 116 16.72 12.14 34.09
CA ASP A 116 15.91 11.29 34.97
C ASP A 116 15.49 12.00 36.25
N ARG A 117 14.20 11.85 36.57
CA ARG A 117 13.54 12.45 37.72
C ARG A 117 12.64 11.44 38.40
N ARG A 118 12.43 11.60 39.70
CA ARG A 118 11.56 10.73 40.48
C ARG A 118 10.79 11.54 41.51
N TRP A 119 9.51 11.24 41.68
CA TRP A 119 8.80 11.61 42.91
C TRP A 119 9.25 10.68 44.03
N VAL A 120 9.52 11.24 45.21
CA VAL A 120 9.90 10.50 46.42
C VAL A 120 9.01 10.93 47.59
N ARG A 121 8.48 9.95 48.30
CA ARG A 121 7.66 10.15 49.50
C ARG A 121 8.56 10.41 50.71
N GLY A 122 8.41 11.58 51.33
CA GLY A 122 9.09 11.95 52.58
C GLY A 122 8.51 11.23 53.80
N HIS A 123 9.23 11.30 54.92
CA HIS A 123 8.76 10.77 56.21
C HIS A 123 7.53 11.51 56.76
N ASP A 124 7.31 12.75 56.33
CA ASP A 124 6.14 13.58 56.65
C ASP A 124 4.93 13.29 55.73
N GLY A 125 5.05 12.34 54.80
CA GLY A 125 4.01 12.00 53.83
C GLY A 125 3.96 12.91 52.59
N SER A 126 4.74 13.99 52.56
CA SER A 126 4.84 14.87 51.40
C SER A 126 5.52 14.16 50.22
N ALA A 127 5.21 14.59 48.99
CA ALA A 127 5.90 14.14 47.79
C ALA A 127 6.83 15.27 47.31
N SER A 128 8.10 14.95 47.08
CA SER A 128 9.09 15.87 46.53
C SER A 128 9.74 15.24 45.30
N MET A 129 10.28 16.07 44.40
CA MET A 129 10.90 15.60 43.16
C MET A 129 12.42 15.62 43.28
N GLU A 130 13.06 14.49 43.02
CA GLU A 130 14.51 14.35 42.87
C GLU A 130 14.92 14.46 41.39
N GLY A 131 16.13 14.99 41.16
CA GLY A 131 16.66 15.27 39.82
C GLY A 131 16.33 16.68 39.31
N PRO A 132 16.46 16.95 38.00
CA PRO A 132 16.87 16.03 36.95
C PRO A 132 18.35 15.64 37.04
N ALA A 133 18.66 14.36 36.78
CA ALA A 133 20.02 13.93 36.48
C ALA A 133 20.54 14.61 35.20
N THR A 134 21.86 14.65 35.01
CA THR A 134 22.44 15.15 33.74
C THR A 134 22.46 14.07 32.67
N PHE A 135 22.18 14.44 31.42
CA PHE A 135 22.28 13.57 30.24
C PHE A 135 22.97 14.28 29.09
N ALA A 136 23.62 13.52 28.20
CA ALA A 136 24.14 14.03 26.94
C ALA A 136 23.27 13.63 25.74
N GLU A 137 22.57 12.49 25.85
CA GLU A 137 21.61 11.96 24.90
C GLU A 137 20.38 11.43 25.66
N MET A 138 19.18 11.66 25.12
CA MET A 138 17.93 11.12 25.67
C MET A 138 16.99 10.72 24.51
N PRO A 139 16.60 9.45 24.35
CA PRO A 139 15.65 9.04 23.32
C PRO A 139 14.32 9.79 23.43
N ILE A 140 13.72 10.18 22.29
CA ILE A 140 12.40 10.81 22.26
C ILE A 140 11.37 9.76 21.85
N ARG A 141 10.82 9.04 22.84
CA ARG A 141 9.91 7.90 22.63
C ARG A 141 8.82 7.82 23.68
N ALA A 142 7.78 7.03 23.39
CA ALA A 142 6.62 6.89 24.25
C ALA A 142 6.98 6.36 25.66
N GLU A 143 7.99 5.51 25.77
CA GLU A 143 8.49 4.95 27.04
C GLU A 143 8.98 6.03 28.02
N LEU A 144 9.46 7.16 27.50
CA LEU A 144 10.01 8.27 28.28
C LEU A 144 9.05 9.47 28.35
N ALA A 145 7.85 9.31 27.79
CA ALA A 145 6.77 10.28 27.87
C ALA A 145 5.77 9.91 28.99
N HIS A 146 4.90 10.86 29.34
CA HIS A 146 3.88 10.65 30.37
C HIS A 146 2.99 9.46 30.03
N GLY A 147 2.75 8.60 31.00
CA GLY A 147 1.98 7.37 30.83
C GLY A 147 2.28 6.32 31.89
N GLY A 148 1.81 5.12 31.67
CA GLY A 148 1.97 4.00 32.59
C GLY A 148 1.05 2.85 32.22
N PRO A 149 1.20 1.66 32.84
CA PRO A 149 0.46 0.46 32.44
C PRO A 149 -1.07 0.62 32.41
N THR A 150 -1.62 1.51 33.24
CA THR A 150 -3.05 1.82 33.33
C THR A 150 -3.47 3.05 32.52
N SER A 151 -2.54 3.74 31.85
CA SER A 151 -2.85 4.91 31.00
C SER A 151 -3.64 4.48 29.77
N ALA A 152 -4.68 5.23 29.44
CA ALA A 152 -5.43 5.06 28.20
C ALA A 152 -4.67 5.65 27.00
N TYR A 153 -3.83 6.65 27.22
CA TYR A 153 -3.11 7.39 26.18
C TYR A 153 -1.74 6.78 25.85
N ASN A 154 -1.03 6.27 26.86
CA ASN A 154 0.33 5.75 26.68
C ASN A 154 0.68 4.66 27.70
N ARG A 155 0.42 3.40 27.35
CA ARG A 155 0.71 2.24 28.22
C ARG A 155 2.20 1.93 28.40
N HIS A 156 3.04 2.41 27.48
CA HIS A 156 4.49 2.22 27.53
C HIS A 156 5.18 3.27 28.40
N GLY A 157 4.52 4.41 28.65
CA GLY A 157 5.11 5.55 29.33
C GLY A 157 5.34 5.37 30.83
N ILE A 158 5.78 6.47 31.44
CA ILE A 158 6.13 6.56 32.86
C ILE A 158 5.52 7.80 33.50
N GLY A 159 5.38 7.80 34.83
CA GLY A 159 4.91 8.95 35.59
C GLY A 159 3.40 9.07 35.79
N PHE A 160 2.60 8.12 35.30
CA PHE A 160 1.18 7.98 35.64
C PHE A 160 0.92 6.71 36.45
N GLY A 161 0.34 6.87 37.63
CA GLY A 161 0.03 5.78 38.55
C GLY A 161 0.18 6.17 40.03
N PRO A 162 -0.18 5.28 40.97
CA PRO A 162 -0.11 5.59 42.40
C PRO A 162 1.34 5.67 42.89
N LEU A 163 1.74 6.82 43.45
CA LEU A 163 2.94 6.91 44.27
C LEU A 163 2.68 6.24 45.63
N GLY A 164 3.50 5.25 45.99
CA GLY A 164 3.36 4.53 47.26
C GLY A 164 3.28 5.47 48.48
N ALA A 165 2.54 5.04 49.50
CA ALA A 165 2.27 5.83 50.71
C ALA A 165 3.43 5.78 51.73
N ASN A 166 4.26 4.75 51.68
CA ASN A 166 5.36 4.56 52.63
C ASN A 166 6.51 5.54 52.35
N PRO A 167 7.20 6.08 53.38
CA PRO A 167 8.42 6.85 53.20
C PRO A 167 9.44 6.09 52.35
N GLY A 168 10.10 6.80 51.42
CA GLY A 168 11.03 6.22 50.46
C GLY A 168 10.39 5.57 49.24
N ALA A 169 9.05 5.44 49.19
CA ALA A 169 8.36 5.08 47.95
C ALA A 169 8.72 6.11 46.86
N SER A 170 9.03 5.61 45.66
CA SER A 170 9.42 6.46 44.54
C SER A 170 8.76 6.04 43.24
N MET A 171 8.58 7.00 42.34
CA MET A 171 8.01 6.79 41.02
C MET A 171 8.73 7.66 40.00
N PRO A 172 9.11 7.12 38.82
CA PRO A 172 9.75 7.92 37.78
C PRO A 172 8.83 9.02 37.25
N VAL A 173 9.41 10.10 36.75
CA VAL A 173 8.71 11.20 36.07
C VAL A 173 9.14 11.20 34.61
N ALA A 174 8.19 11.33 33.69
CA ALA A 174 8.46 11.41 32.25
C ALA A 174 9.54 12.43 31.90
N ASN A 175 10.48 12.03 31.05
CA ASN A 175 11.57 12.89 30.57
C ASN A 175 11.05 13.90 29.54
N ILE A 176 10.06 13.52 28.74
CA ILE A 176 9.56 14.31 27.61
C ILE A 176 8.27 15.03 28.01
N GLN A 177 8.23 16.35 27.82
CA GLN A 177 7.07 17.18 28.18
C GLN A 177 6.78 18.24 27.10
N GLU A 178 5.49 18.58 26.95
CA GLU A 178 5.07 19.71 26.11
C GLU A 178 5.52 21.04 26.74
N ARG A 179 5.88 22.03 25.91
CA ARG A 179 6.38 23.34 26.36
C ARG A 179 5.44 24.08 27.32
N ARG A 180 4.13 23.85 27.19
CA ARG A 180 3.06 24.55 27.92
C ARG A 180 2.27 23.64 28.85
N ALA A 181 2.70 22.40 29.07
CA ALA A 181 2.00 21.54 30.01
C ALA A 181 2.16 22.09 31.43
N THR A 182 1.04 22.21 32.15
CA THR A 182 1.06 22.28 33.62
C THR A 182 1.79 21.07 34.16
N ALA A 183 2.58 21.25 35.23
CA ALA A 183 3.39 20.20 35.84
C ALA A 183 2.63 18.86 35.88
N LEU A 184 3.21 17.83 35.26
CA LEU A 184 2.65 16.48 35.22
C LEU A 184 2.46 16.00 36.67
N HIS A 185 1.21 15.98 37.12
CA HIS A 185 0.86 15.32 38.37
C HIS A 185 0.57 13.85 38.06
N PHE A 186 1.02 12.96 38.95
CA PHE A 186 1.07 11.52 38.70
C PHE A 186 -0.29 10.81 38.65
N ASP A 187 -1.35 11.52 38.99
CA ASP A 187 -2.75 11.08 39.03
C ASP A 187 -3.59 11.59 37.85
N VAL A 188 -3.02 12.42 36.96
CA VAL A 188 -3.71 12.91 35.76
C VAL A 188 -3.19 12.17 34.53
N ASP A 189 -4.05 11.43 33.85
CA ASP A 189 -3.72 10.80 32.56
C ASP A 189 -3.83 11.82 31.42
N GLY A 190 -3.07 11.65 30.34
CA GLY A 190 -3.08 12.60 29.24
C GLY A 190 -2.27 12.17 28.02
N ILE A 191 -2.41 12.94 26.93
CA ILE A 191 -1.70 12.69 25.67
C ILE A 191 -0.18 12.79 25.92
N PRO A 192 0.61 11.76 25.55
CA PRO A 192 2.06 11.79 25.73
C PRO A 192 2.69 12.84 24.83
N ALA A 193 3.65 13.58 25.37
CA ALA A 193 4.52 14.45 24.59
C ALA A 193 5.50 13.62 23.75
N GLY A 194 5.75 14.02 22.51
CA GLY A 194 6.66 13.32 21.61
C GLY A 194 6.53 13.79 20.18
N PHE A 195 7.37 13.24 19.29
CA PHE A 195 7.29 13.42 17.84
C PHE A 195 6.92 12.13 17.08
N GLY A 196 6.74 11.02 17.82
CA GLY A 196 6.60 9.68 17.27
C GLY A 196 5.17 9.31 16.86
N THR A 197 5.04 8.07 16.40
CA THR A 197 3.80 7.51 15.89
C THR A 197 2.87 7.07 17.03
N LEU A 198 1.58 7.38 16.94
CA LEU A 198 0.55 6.86 17.85
C LEU A 198 0.07 5.47 17.40
N SER A 199 0.12 4.50 18.32
CA SER A 199 -0.47 3.17 18.08
C SER A 199 -2.00 3.26 17.94
N PRO A 200 -2.62 2.48 17.04
CA PRO A 200 -4.08 2.47 16.87
C PRO A 200 -4.84 2.00 18.13
N HIS A 201 -4.14 1.40 19.10
CA HIS A 201 -4.72 0.93 20.38
C HIS A 201 -4.65 1.97 21.50
N THR A 202 -4.17 3.17 21.22
CA THR A 202 -4.15 4.29 22.18
C THR A 202 -5.43 5.12 22.09
N LYS A 203 -5.86 5.69 23.21
CA LYS A 203 -7.10 6.48 23.31
C LYS A 203 -7.30 7.49 22.16
N PRO A 204 -6.29 8.29 21.73
CA PRO A 204 -6.48 9.24 20.63
C PRO A 204 -6.95 8.63 19.31
N ARG A 205 -6.64 7.35 19.05
CA ARG A 205 -7.05 6.63 17.83
C ARG A 205 -8.19 5.64 18.07
N VAL A 206 -8.26 5.03 19.25
CA VAL A 206 -9.38 4.12 19.62
C VAL A 206 -10.70 4.86 19.61
N ASP A 207 -10.74 6.10 20.12
CA ASP A 207 -11.96 6.92 20.11
C ASP A 207 -12.47 7.24 18.68
N LEU A 208 -11.63 7.05 17.65
CA LEU A 208 -11.96 7.28 16.24
C LEU A 208 -12.36 5.99 15.50
N ALA A 209 -12.22 4.82 16.13
CA ALA A 209 -12.51 3.52 15.52
C ALA A 209 -14.00 3.25 15.33
N GLY A 210 -14.85 4.02 16.02
CA GLY A 210 -16.28 3.80 16.08
C GLY A 210 -16.67 2.64 17.01
N THR A 211 -17.97 2.42 17.14
CA THR A 211 -18.57 1.51 18.12
C THR A 211 -18.60 0.07 17.59
N HIS A 212 -17.89 -0.83 18.27
CA HIS A 212 -17.79 -2.26 17.92
C HIS A 212 -18.68 -3.12 18.83
N ASP A 213 -20.00 -2.93 18.76
CA ASP A 213 -21.01 -3.65 19.55
C ASP A 213 -21.56 -4.90 18.82
N ASP A 214 -22.53 -5.59 19.44
CA ASP A 214 -23.21 -6.75 18.83
C ASP A 214 -23.89 -6.39 17.50
N LYS A 215 -24.45 -5.18 17.38
CA LYS A 215 -25.08 -4.71 16.14
C LYS A 215 -24.03 -4.65 15.02
N TRP A 216 -22.85 -4.07 15.27
CA TRP A 216 -21.74 -4.10 14.32
C TRP A 216 -21.30 -5.53 14.02
N PHE A 217 -21.09 -6.37 15.04
CA PHE A 217 -20.59 -7.74 14.87
C PHE A 217 -21.49 -8.60 13.99
N TYR A 218 -22.80 -8.58 14.22
CA TYR A 218 -23.75 -9.43 13.50
C TYR A 218 -24.24 -8.84 12.16
N ARG A 219 -24.23 -7.50 11.99
CA ARG A 219 -24.86 -6.87 10.81
C ARG A 219 -23.92 -6.13 9.87
N ARG A 220 -22.70 -5.79 10.31
CA ARG A 220 -21.82 -4.87 9.56
C ARG A 220 -20.43 -5.42 9.31
N LYS A 221 -19.88 -6.22 10.23
CA LYS A 221 -18.61 -6.93 10.04
C LYS A 221 -18.60 -7.63 8.66
N PRO A 222 -17.56 -7.46 7.83
CA PRO A 222 -16.23 -6.89 8.13
C PRO A 222 -16.07 -5.37 7.90
N LEU A 223 -17.13 -4.62 7.61
CA LEU A 223 -17.03 -3.18 7.36
C LEU A 223 -16.76 -2.40 8.67
N PRO A 224 -16.13 -1.21 8.58
CA PRO A 224 -16.00 -0.32 9.74
C PRO A 224 -17.36 0.07 10.31
N PRO A 225 -17.47 0.38 11.61
CA PRO A 225 -18.69 0.94 12.22
C PRO A 225 -19.24 2.17 11.48
N GLU A 226 -20.52 2.50 11.72
CA GLU A 226 -21.18 3.68 11.09
C GLU A 226 -20.59 5.01 11.56
N ASP A 227 -20.12 5.05 12.80
CA ASP A 227 -19.47 6.18 13.47
C ASP A 227 -17.94 6.15 13.34
N PHE A 228 -17.39 5.30 12.45
CA PHE A 228 -15.96 5.28 12.15
C PHE A 228 -15.50 6.65 11.59
N SER A 229 -14.44 7.20 12.16
CA SER A 229 -13.83 8.43 11.68
C SER A 229 -12.60 8.14 10.82
N PRO A 230 -12.53 8.66 9.57
CA PRO A 230 -11.34 8.52 8.73
C PRO A 230 -10.04 9.05 9.34
N GLU A 231 -10.13 9.96 10.30
CA GLU A 231 -8.97 10.49 11.03
C GLU A 231 -8.23 9.38 11.81
N MET A 232 -8.85 8.21 12.06
CA MET A 232 -8.17 7.04 12.63
C MET A 232 -6.98 6.56 11.76
N MET A 233 -7.01 6.83 10.46
CA MET A 233 -5.96 6.42 9.52
C MET A 233 -4.69 7.28 9.63
N CYS A 234 -4.78 8.47 10.24
CA CYS A 234 -3.63 9.28 10.59
C CYS A 234 -2.95 8.70 11.84
N ALA A 235 -1.63 8.62 11.80
CA ALA A 235 -0.82 8.03 12.86
C ALA A 235 -0.04 9.08 13.66
N ALA A 236 0.13 10.29 13.15
CA ALA A 236 0.74 11.37 13.91
C ALA A 236 -0.24 11.95 14.95
N PRO A 237 0.24 12.43 16.10
CA PRO A 237 -0.54 13.30 16.98
C PRO A 237 -1.11 14.52 16.23
N ARG A 238 -2.21 15.08 16.72
CA ARG A 238 -2.97 16.12 16.00
C ARG A 238 -2.15 17.39 15.71
N ASP A 239 -1.23 17.74 16.59
CA ASP A 239 -0.32 18.88 16.46
C ASP A 239 0.85 18.64 15.47
N GLN A 240 0.94 17.43 14.94
CA GLN A 240 1.91 17.00 13.92
C GLN A 240 1.25 16.63 12.58
N GLN A 241 -0.04 16.92 12.44
CA GLN A 241 -0.80 16.72 11.21
C GLN A 241 -0.95 18.07 10.48
N ILE A 242 -0.60 18.10 9.20
CA ILE A 242 -0.79 19.29 8.36
C ILE A 242 -2.22 19.28 7.81
N ALA A 243 -2.87 20.45 7.82
CA ALA A 243 -4.15 20.61 7.14
C ALA A 243 -3.93 20.51 5.62
N GLY A 244 -4.51 19.49 4.99
CA GLY A 244 -4.22 19.13 3.60
C GLY A 244 -3.06 18.14 3.51
N TYR A 245 -2.23 18.30 2.47
CA TYR A 245 -1.13 17.40 2.15
C TYR A 245 0.16 18.17 1.92
N LEU A 246 1.28 17.47 2.00
CA LEU A 246 2.59 18.04 1.70
C LEU A 246 2.73 18.31 0.19
N ALA A 247 3.39 19.41 -0.15
CA ALA A 247 3.74 19.78 -1.51
C ALA A 247 4.95 18.98 -2.05
N GLY A 248 5.85 18.55 -1.16
CA GLY A 248 7.05 17.77 -1.49
C GLY A 248 8.34 18.58 -1.57
N ASP A 249 8.31 19.87 -1.23
CA ASP A 249 9.45 20.79 -1.17
C ASP A 249 9.57 21.54 0.18
N GLU A 250 8.83 21.08 1.20
CA GLU A 250 8.84 21.67 2.52
C GLU A 250 10.23 21.80 3.13
N TYR A 251 10.47 22.96 3.76
CA TYR A 251 11.63 23.16 4.62
C TYR A 251 11.48 22.37 5.92
N MET A 252 12.55 21.70 6.34
CA MET A 252 12.62 20.92 7.56
C MET A 252 13.65 21.48 8.53
N THR A 253 13.28 21.55 9.80
CA THR A 253 14.13 22.11 10.86
C THR A 253 14.25 21.14 12.03
N PHE A 254 15.47 21.00 12.55
CA PHE A 254 15.79 20.10 13.64
C PHE A 254 16.68 20.82 14.64
N LYS A 255 16.16 21.06 15.85
CA LYS A 255 16.91 21.71 16.94
C LYS A 255 17.21 20.71 18.04
N ASN A 256 18.49 20.50 18.32
CA ASN A 256 19.02 19.57 19.31
C ASN A 256 18.59 18.11 19.08
N LEU A 257 18.33 17.75 17.82
CA LEU A 257 17.88 16.42 17.40
C LEU A 257 18.95 15.63 16.65
N HIS A 258 20.14 16.19 16.46
CA HIS A 258 21.24 15.56 15.75
C HIS A 258 22.52 15.56 16.62
N PRO A 259 23.29 14.45 16.67
CA PRO A 259 24.39 14.27 17.62
C PRO A 259 25.52 15.29 17.49
N LYS A 260 25.77 15.78 16.27
CA LYS A 260 26.88 16.71 15.97
C LYS A 260 26.41 18.13 15.64
N ARG A 261 25.11 18.34 15.42
CA ARG A 261 24.56 19.56 14.81
C ARG A 261 23.39 20.04 15.65
N PRO A 262 23.61 21.00 16.56
CA PRO A 262 22.54 21.53 17.40
C PRO A 262 21.41 22.16 16.57
N GLU A 263 21.74 22.72 15.41
CA GLU A 263 20.78 23.15 14.40
C GLU A 263 21.09 22.40 13.12
N PHE A 264 20.10 21.70 12.60
CA PHE A 264 20.18 20.98 11.34
C PHE A 264 18.96 21.32 10.49
N TYR A 265 19.20 21.54 9.20
CA TYR A 265 18.20 21.99 8.25
C TYR A 265 18.29 21.16 6.98
N SER A 266 17.15 20.90 6.34
CA SER A 266 17.06 20.16 5.08
C SER A 266 15.75 20.56 4.38
N TYR A 267 15.57 20.13 3.14
CA TYR A 267 14.31 20.29 2.41
C TYR A 267 13.80 18.93 1.94
N LEU A 268 12.49 18.80 1.75
CA LEU A 268 11.92 17.69 0.98
C LEU A 268 12.43 17.73 -0.48
N PRO A 269 12.33 16.62 -1.25
CA PRO A 269 13.15 16.43 -2.45
C PRO A 269 12.71 17.29 -3.65
N GLY A 270 11.65 18.09 -3.51
CA GLY A 270 11.06 18.86 -4.59
C GLY A 270 10.43 17.96 -5.66
N ARG A 271 9.89 16.80 -5.25
CA ARG A 271 9.29 15.80 -6.16
C ARG A 271 7.82 15.58 -5.83
N ARG A 272 7.02 15.43 -6.89
CA ARG A 272 5.66 14.86 -6.82
C ARG A 272 5.60 13.55 -7.58
N VAL A 273 4.87 12.60 -7.02
CA VAL A 273 4.50 11.36 -7.72
C VAL A 273 3.23 11.62 -8.52
N ARG A 274 3.10 10.96 -9.67
CA ARG A 274 1.87 10.88 -10.45
C ARG A 274 1.60 9.44 -10.83
N ALA A 275 0.33 9.05 -10.76
CA ALA A 275 -0.13 7.72 -11.11
C ALA A 275 -1.16 7.82 -12.23
N PHE A 276 -1.08 6.91 -13.20
CA PHE A 276 -2.00 6.83 -14.31
C PHE A 276 -2.41 5.40 -14.56
N ILE A 277 -3.65 5.21 -14.99
CA ILE A 277 -4.20 3.89 -15.24
C ILE A 277 -4.75 3.80 -16.65
N ASN A 278 -4.54 2.64 -17.27
CA ASN A 278 -5.38 2.19 -18.37
C ASN A 278 -6.46 1.30 -17.77
N HIS A 279 -7.73 1.70 -17.88
CA HIS A 279 -8.85 0.92 -17.34
C HIS A 279 -10.04 0.86 -18.28
N ARG A 280 -11.00 -0.01 -17.95
CA ARG A 280 -12.31 -0.10 -18.62
C ARG A 280 -13.42 0.13 -17.59
N PRO A 281 -13.86 1.40 -17.41
CA PRO A 281 -14.98 1.69 -16.52
C PRO A 281 -16.23 0.92 -16.99
N ASN A 282 -16.86 0.14 -16.11
CA ASN A 282 -18.10 -0.60 -16.39
C ASN A 282 -18.06 -1.45 -17.68
N ASP A 283 -16.94 -2.11 -17.95
CA ASP A 283 -16.69 -2.91 -19.17
C ASP A 283 -16.83 -2.10 -20.50
N GLY A 284 -16.77 -0.78 -20.41
CA GLY A 284 -16.88 0.15 -21.54
C GLY A 284 -15.60 0.30 -22.35
N GLN A 285 -15.45 1.46 -23.00
CA GLN A 285 -14.25 1.77 -23.75
C GLN A 285 -13.04 1.90 -22.83
N LYS A 286 -11.87 1.53 -23.36
CA LYS A 286 -10.61 1.70 -22.66
C LYS A 286 -10.31 3.19 -22.51
N GLU A 287 -10.05 3.62 -21.30
CA GLU A 287 -9.70 4.99 -20.95
C GLU A 287 -8.33 5.04 -20.29
N PHE A 288 -7.60 6.14 -20.52
CA PHE A 288 -6.40 6.50 -19.80
C PHE A 288 -6.72 7.66 -18.86
N ALA A 289 -6.57 7.43 -17.56
CA ALA A 289 -6.94 8.39 -16.52
C ALA A 289 -5.79 8.62 -15.54
N GLU A 290 -5.71 9.83 -15.02
CA GLU A 290 -4.84 10.17 -13.90
C GLU A 290 -5.51 9.79 -12.59
N VAL A 291 -4.77 9.12 -11.71
CA VAL A 291 -5.15 8.90 -10.32
C VAL A 291 -4.43 9.96 -9.50
N GLN A 292 -5.18 10.90 -8.93
CA GLN A 292 -4.61 11.95 -8.11
C GLN A 292 -3.93 11.34 -6.88
N THR A 293 -2.61 11.52 -6.80
CA THR A 293 -1.82 11.13 -5.62
C THR A 293 -1.57 12.32 -4.72
N VAL A 294 -1.50 12.07 -3.41
CA VAL A 294 -1.22 13.05 -2.36
C VAL A 294 -0.06 12.58 -1.49
N LEU A 295 0.83 13.49 -1.07
CA LEU A 295 1.91 13.18 -0.13
C LEU A 295 1.39 13.34 1.30
N ASP A 296 1.13 12.22 1.97
CA ASP A 296 0.39 12.20 3.23
C ASP A 296 1.20 11.71 4.43
N THR A 297 2.48 11.36 4.23
CA THR A 297 3.33 10.87 5.30
C THR A 297 4.76 11.33 5.06
N CYS A 298 5.33 12.02 6.04
CA CYS A 298 6.74 12.34 6.15
C CYS A 298 7.28 11.80 7.48
N LEU A 299 8.11 10.77 7.43
CA LEU A 299 8.75 10.16 8.59
C LEU A 299 10.25 10.38 8.53
N VAL A 300 10.79 11.15 9.46
CA VAL A 300 12.23 11.35 9.61
C VAL A 300 12.79 10.29 10.57
N ASP A 301 13.76 9.50 10.12
CA ASP A 301 14.58 8.61 10.96
C ASP A 301 15.97 9.23 11.07
N MET A 302 16.19 9.98 12.15
CA MET A 302 17.41 10.75 12.36
C MET A 302 18.64 9.88 12.67
N PRO A 303 18.55 8.76 13.41
CA PRO A 303 19.66 7.82 13.52
C PRO A 303 20.18 7.32 12.16
N ALA A 304 19.29 7.11 11.19
CA ALA A 304 19.67 6.76 9.82
C ALA A 304 19.96 7.99 8.92
N GLU A 305 19.69 9.21 9.42
CA GLU A 305 19.64 10.45 8.65
C GLU A 305 18.81 10.34 7.35
N THR A 306 17.65 9.67 7.43
CA THR A 306 16.76 9.46 6.27
C THR A 306 15.38 10.06 6.47
N VAL A 307 14.68 10.31 5.36
CA VAL A 307 13.25 10.63 5.33
C VAL A 307 12.54 9.61 4.47
N THR A 308 11.45 9.07 5.01
CA THR A 308 10.50 8.25 4.27
C THR A 308 9.28 9.09 3.92
N LEU A 309 8.94 9.11 2.64
CA LEU A 309 7.77 9.79 2.08
C LEU A 309 6.80 8.75 1.50
N VAL A 310 5.50 8.92 1.78
CA VAL A 310 4.46 8.05 1.22
C VAL A 310 3.44 8.89 0.45
N TRP A 311 3.29 8.58 -0.83
CA TRP A 311 2.21 9.10 -1.66
C TRP A 311 1.09 8.08 -1.77
N ARG A 312 -0.16 8.52 -1.65
CA ARG A 312 -1.33 7.68 -1.83
C ARG A 312 -2.27 8.25 -2.87
N GLY A 313 -2.83 7.39 -3.71
CA GLY A 313 -3.90 7.72 -4.64
C GLY A 313 -4.99 6.66 -4.58
N SER A 314 -6.23 7.05 -4.85
CA SER A 314 -7.38 6.14 -4.80
C SER A 314 -8.13 6.16 -6.11
N VAL A 315 -8.51 4.97 -6.59
CA VAL A 315 -9.33 4.79 -7.79
C VAL A 315 -10.52 3.91 -7.46
N SER A 316 -11.72 4.42 -7.71
CA SER A 316 -12.96 3.64 -7.58
C SER A 316 -13.01 2.52 -8.60
N THR A 317 -13.55 1.38 -8.17
CA THR A 317 -13.61 0.15 -8.96
C THR A 317 -14.98 -0.51 -8.82
N VAL A 318 -15.25 -1.49 -9.68
CA VAL A 318 -16.45 -2.32 -9.59
C VAL A 318 -16.18 -3.55 -8.72
N LYS A 319 -17.14 -3.83 -7.84
CA LYS A 319 -17.13 -4.96 -6.91
C LYS A 319 -16.87 -6.29 -7.60
N GLY A 320 -15.89 -7.02 -7.07
CA GLY A 320 -15.50 -8.34 -7.57
C GLY A 320 -14.65 -8.29 -8.86
N ARG A 321 -14.25 -7.10 -9.31
CA ARG A 321 -13.39 -6.88 -10.49
C ARG A 321 -12.33 -5.81 -10.23
N GLU A 322 -11.98 -5.56 -8.97
CA GLU A 322 -11.17 -4.42 -8.55
C GLU A 322 -9.83 -4.35 -9.31
N TYR A 323 -9.16 -5.50 -9.49
CA TYR A 323 -7.91 -5.57 -10.24
C TYR A 323 -8.07 -5.87 -11.74
N ASP A 324 -9.21 -6.42 -12.15
CA ASP A 324 -9.46 -6.84 -13.54
C ASP A 324 -9.80 -5.64 -14.44
N GLN A 325 -10.36 -4.57 -13.85
CA GLN A 325 -10.66 -3.35 -14.57
C GLN A 325 -9.42 -2.54 -14.95
N ILE A 326 -8.31 -2.72 -14.20
CA ILE A 326 -7.07 -1.98 -14.41
C ILE A 326 -6.09 -2.85 -15.18
N GLU A 327 -5.91 -2.51 -16.47
CA GLU A 327 -4.99 -3.20 -17.35
C GLU A 327 -3.55 -2.82 -17.00
N ASP A 328 -3.28 -1.52 -16.84
CA ASP A 328 -1.96 -0.97 -16.57
C ASP A 328 -2.00 0.11 -15.50
N LEU A 329 -0.93 0.18 -14.71
CA LEU A 329 -0.62 1.27 -13.78
C LEU A 329 0.77 1.82 -14.14
N LEU A 330 0.84 3.09 -14.50
CA LEU A 330 2.08 3.86 -14.62
C LEU A 330 2.26 4.71 -13.37
N VAL A 331 3.43 4.61 -12.74
CA VAL A 331 3.86 5.53 -11.69
C VAL A 331 5.10 6.25 -12.16
N ALA A 332 5.08 7.58 -12.09
CA ALA A 332 6.19 8.44 -12.47
C ALA A 332 6.40 9.55 -11.44
N GLU A 333 7.56 10.18 -11.46
CA GLU A 333 7.84 11.38 -10.68
C GLU A 333 8.18 12.56 -11.59
N GLU A 334 7.87 13.76 -11.11
CA GLU A 334 8.34 15.00 -11.72
C GLU A 334 8.71 16.00 -10.62
N ALA A 335 9.47 17.03 -10.98
CA ALA A 335 9.73 18.12 -10.04
C ALA A 335 8.41 18.84 -9.68
N THR A 336 8.28 19.35 -8.45
CA THR A 336 7.04 20.01 -7.98
C THR A 336 6.62 21.20 -8.86
N HIS A 337 7.60 21.90 -9.44
CA HIS A 337 7.40 23.03 -10.35
C HIS A 337 7.26 22.62 -11.84
N ALA A 338 7.46 21.35 -12.19
CA ALA A 338 7.26 20.88 -13.55
C ALA A 338 5.76 20.67 -13.85
N HIS A 339 5.40 20.59 -15.13
CA HIS A 339 4.04 20.23 -15.55
C HIS A 339 4.06 19.49 -16.89
N LEU A 340 4.36 18.19 -16.86
CA LEU A 340 4.16 17.37 -18.05
C LEU A 340 2.65 17.08 -18.24
N PRO A 341 2.05 17.39 -19.39
CA PRO A 341 0.63 17.10 -19.60
C PRO A 341 0.34 15.59 -19.65
N VAL A 342 -0.90 15.19 -19.32
CA VAL A 342 -1.36 13.79 -19.28
C VAL A 342 -1.03 13.03 -20.57
N ILE A 343 -1.18 13.68 -21.74
CA ILE A 343 -0.87 13.07 -23.05
C ILE A 343 0.60 12.61 -23.17
N GLY A 344 1.53 13.27 -22.45
CA GLY A 344 2.93 12.85 -22.40
C GLY A 344 3.11 11.48 -21.74
N TYR A 345 2.43 11.26 -20.62
CA TYR A 345 2.43 9.98 -19.91
C TYR A 345 1.68 8.88 -20.68
N GLN A 346 0.59 9.24 -21.37
CA GLN A 346 -0.13 8.30 -22.23
C GLN A 346 0.76 7.76 -23.37
N LYS A 347 1.55 8.64 -24.01
CA LYS A 347 2.53 8.22 -25.01
C LYS A 347 3.59 7.31 -24.40
N MET A 348 4.15 7.71 -23.25
CA MET A 348 5.17 6.96 -22.52
C MET A 348 4.75 5.52 -22.20
N ILE A 349 3.58 5.33 -21.57
CA ILE A 349 3.08 3.97 -21.25
C ILE A 349 2.79 3.17 -22.52
N SER A 350 2.31 3.83 -23.59
CA SER A 350 2.03 3.15 -24.86
C SER A 350 3.29 2.63 -25.54
N GLU A 351 4.40 3.36 -25.45
CA GLU A 351 5.70 2.98 -25.99
C GLU A 351 6.32 1.84 -25.18
N GLU A 352 6.33 1.95 -23.85
CA GLU A 352 6.81 0.86 -22.98
C GLU A 352 6.02 -0.42 -23.16
N ARG A 353 4.69 -0.31 -23.28
CA ARG A 353 3.84 -1.47 -23.52
C ARG A 353 4.19 -2.17 -24.82
N LYS A 354 4.51 -1.43 -25.90
CA LYS A 354 4.96 -2.03 -27.17
C LYS A 354 6.28 -2.79 -27.02
N ILE A 355 7.17 -2.32 -26.16
CA ILE A 355 8.48 -2.94 -25.90
C ILE A 355 8.32 -4.21 -25.04
N LEU A 356 7.56 -4.12 -23.94
CA LEU A 356 7.40 -5.20 -22.97
C LEU A 356 6.40 -6.27 -23.42
N PHE A 357 5.38 -5.85 -24.17
CA PHE A 357 4.31 -6.70 -24.68
C PHE A 357 4.17 -6.49 -26.20
N PRO A 358 5.18 -6.86 -27.00
CA PRO A 358 5.09 -6.75 -28.44
C PRO A 358 3.85 -7.52 -28.92
N ARG A 359 3.02 -6.91 -29.76
CA ARG A 359 1.89 -7.61 -30.37
C ARG A 359 2.44 -8.87 -31.03
N ARG A 360 2.01 -10.05 -30.57
CA ARG A 360 2.20 -11.28 -31.34
C ARG A 360 1.57 -11.01 -32.71
N GLN A 361 2.34 -11.20 -33.79
CA GLN A 361 1.73 -11.35 -35.10
C GLN A 361 0.63 -12.41 -34.97
N PRO A 362 -0.56 -12.21 -35.56
CA PRO A 362 -1.56 -13.24 -35.56
C PRO A 362 -0.94 -14.51 -36.16
N THR A 363 -0.73 -15.53 -35.34
CA THR A 363 -0.23 -16.85 -35.76
C THR A 363 -1.33 -17.69 -36.41
N GLY A 364 -2.44 -17.04 -36.81
CA GLY A 364 -3.51 -17.67 -37.55
C GLY A 364 -3.18 -17.69 -39.04
N PRO A 365 -3.70 -18.66 -39.80
CA PRO A 365 -3.53 -18.69 -41.23
C PRO A 365 -4.07 -17.39 -41.85
N THR A 366 -3.30 -16.84 -42.78
CA THR A 366 -3.69 -15.70 -43.60
C THR A 366 -4.97 -16.00 -44.39
N PRO A 367 -5.70 -14.98 -44.87
CA PRO A 367 -6.84 -15.18 -45.75
C PRO A 367 -6.51 -16.07 -46.96
N GLU A 368 -5.31 -15.91 -47.54
CA GLU A 368 -4.81 -16.72 -48.65
C GLU A 368 -4.61 -18.19 -48.25
N GLU A 369 -4.02 -18.45 -47.08
CA GLU A 369 -3.84 -19.82 -46.55
C GLU A 369 -5.18 -20.49 -46.20
N LEU A 370 -6.17 -19.73 -45.71
CA LEU A 370 -7.52 -20.22 -45.47
C LEU A 370 -8.25 -20.55 -46.77
N GLU A 371 -8.08 -19.73 -47.81
CA GLU A 371 -8.66 -19.95 -49.13
C GLU A 371 -8.02 -21.16 -49.84
N GLU A 372 -6.69 -21.31 -49.73
CA GLU A 372 -5.98 -22.49 -50.23
C GLU A 372 -6.39 -23.77 -49.51
N SER A 373 -6.56 -23.72 -48.17
CA SER A 373 -7.03 -24.86 -47.39
C SER A 373 -8.44 -25.29 -47.81
N ARG A 374 -9.36 -24.34 -48.02
CA ARG A 374 -10.72 -24.63 -48.51
C ARG A 374 -10.71 -25.22 -49.91
N ARG A 375 -9.82 -24.75 -50.80
CA ARG A 375 -9.66 -25.31 -52.15
C ARG A 375 -9.19 -26.76 -52.09
N LYS A 376 -8.14 -27.05 -51.32
CA LYS A 376 -7.62 -28.42 -51.13
C LYS A 376 -8.66 -29.36 -50.54
N GLU A 377 -9.44 -28.87 -49.57
CA GLU A 377 -10.53 -29.66 -48.98
C GLU A 377 -11.62 -29.99 -50.01
N ARG A 378 -11.95 -29.04 -50.89
CA ARG A 378 -12.91 -29.26 -51.99
C ARG A 378 -12.41 -30.27 -53.01
N GLU A 379 -11.15 -30.14 -53.43
CA GLU A 379 -10.50 -31.09 -54.34
C GLU A 379 -10.46 -32.51 -53.74
N ALA A 380 -10.20 -32.64 -52.44
CA ALA A 380 -10.19 -33.93 -51.76
C ALA A 380 -11.59 -34.57 -51.69
N LEU A 381 -12.65 -33.78 -51.48
CA LEU A 381 -14.03 -34.27 -51.52
C LEU A 381 -14.42 -34.76 -52.92
N ASP A 382 -14.01 -34.06 -53.97
CA ASP A 382 -14.25 -34.48 -55.35
C ASP A 382 -13.49 -35.77 -55.68
N GLN A 383 -12.21 -35.88 -55.30
CA GLN A 383 -11.42 -37.09 -55.47
C GLN A 383 -11.99 -38.30 -54.71
N ALA A 384 -12.47 -38.08 -53.48
CA ALA A 384 -13.10 -39.14 -52.68
C ALA A 384 -14.38 -39.65 -53.33
N ALA A 385 -15.21 -38.74 -53.87
CA ALA A 385 -16.42 -39.12 -54.59
C ALA A 385 -16.12 -39.89 -55.90
N ASP A 386 -15.12 -39.46 -56.66
CA ASP A 386 -14.69 -40.16 -57.89
C ASP A 386 -14.16 -41.56 -57.58
N THR A 387 -13.32 -41.69 -56.54
CA THR A 387 -12.82 -42.97 -56.08
C THR A 387 -13.95 -43.93 -55.65
N LEU A 388 -15.00 -43.40 -55.01
CA LEU A 388 -16.16 -44.19 -54.62
C LEU A 388 -16.89 -44.76 -55.85
N ILE A 389 -17.09 -43.94 -56.89
CA ILE A 389 -17.73 -44.37 -58.14
C ILE A 389 -16.86 -45.40 -58.87
N GLU A 390 -15.55 -45.16 -59.00
CA GLU A 390 -14.62 -46.09 -59.65
C GLU A 390 -14.60 -47.46 -58.99
N ARG A 391 -14.81 -47.52 -57.67
CA ARG A 391 -14.89 -48.77 -56.91
C ARG A 391 -16.28 -49.40 -56.87
N GLY A 392 -17.22 -48.90 -57.67
CA GLY A 392 -18.58 -49.44 -57.79
C GLY A 392 -19.53 -49.06 -56.66
N GLY A 393 -19.25 -47.98 -55.92
CA GLY A 393 -20.13 -47.43 -54.89
C GLY A 393 -21.35 -46.70 -55.48
N ASP A 394 -22.33 -46.40 -54.61
CA ASP A 394 -23.58 -45.73 -55.01
C ASP A 394 -23.32 -44.31 -55.54
N PRO A 395 -23.69 -43.99 -56.81
CA PRO A 395 -23.57 -42.64 -57.36
C PRO A 395 -24.30 -41.56 -56.55
N ALA A 396 -25.41 -41.90 -55.89
CA ALA A 396 -26.15 -40.95 -55.06
C ALA A 396 -25.39 -40.61 -53.76
N LEU A 397 -24.59 -41.53 -53.23
CA LEU A 397 -23.71 -41.29 -52.10
C LEU A 397 -22.50 -40.45 -52.51
N ALA A 398 -21.92 -40.72 -53.68
CA ALA A 398 -20.81 -39.94 -54.22
C ALA A 398 -21.18 -38.45 -54.37
N GLU A 399 -22.39 -38.15 -54.84
CA GLU A 399 -22.87 -36.77 -54.96
C GLU A 399 -23.06 -36.07 -53.59
N LYS A 400 -23.43 -36.83 -52.55
CA LYS A 400 -23.49 -36.30 -51.18
C LYS A 400 -22.10 -36.02 -50.61
N VAL A 401 -21.12 -36.88 -50.91
CA VAL A 401 -19.71 -36.67 -50.55
C VAL A 401 -19.17 -35.39 -51.20
N ARG A 402 -19.43 -35.16 -52.50
CA ARG A 402 -19.06 -33.90 -53.17
C ARG A 402 -19.67 -32.67 -52.50
N LYS A 403 -20.87 -32.78 -51.94
CA LYS A 403 -21.59 -31.65 -51.31
C LYS A 403 -21.36 -31.55 -49.80
N ALA A 404 -20.51 -32.41 -49.23
CA ALA A 404 -20.22 -32.38 -47.80
C ALA A 404 -19.62 -31.01 -47.39
N PRO A 405 -20.03 -30.45 -46.23
CA PRO A 405 -19.46 -29.19 -45.73
C PRO A 405 -17.99 -29.29 -45.34
N SER A 406 -17.52 -30.49 -44.97
CA SER A 406 -16.12 -30.79 -44.63
C SER A 406 -15.75 -32.24 -44.97
N LEU A 407 -14.45 -32.55 -44.93
CA LEU A 407 -13.96 -33.93 -45.04
C LEU A 407 -14.50 -34.86 -43.94
N ASN A 408 -14.72 -34.33 -42.73
CA ASN A 408 -15.27 -35.13 -41.63
C ASN A 408 -16.73 -35.52 -41.90
N ASP A 409 -17.54 -34.59 -42.42
CA ASP A 409 -18.94 -34.88 -42.78
C ASP A 409 -19.02 -35.95 -43.89
N ALA A 410 -18.10 -35.89 -44.87
CA ALA A 410 -17.98 -36.92 -45.90
C ALA A 410 -17.58 -38.29 -45.31
N LEU A 411 -16.64 -38.30 -44.37
CA LEU A 411 -16.21 -39.53 -43.70
C LEU A 411 -17.35 -40.19 -42.91
N GLU A 412 -18.16 -39.40 -42.21
CA GLU A 412 -19.35 -39.90 -41.51
C GLU A 412 -20.37 -40.52 -42.46
N LEU A 413 -20.65 -39.86 -43.60
CA LEU A 413 -21.54 -40.39 -44.64
C LEU A 413 -21.07 -41.75 -45.17
N LEU A 414 -19.77 -41.87 -45.47
CA LEU A 414 -19.18 -43.12 -45.98
C LEU A 414 -19.19 -44.24 -44.94
N THR A 415 -18.90 -43.91 -43.68
CA THR A 415 -18.89 -44.88 -42.58
C THR A 415 -20.29 -45.46 -42.35
N LYS A 416 -21.31 -44.59 -42.37
CA LYS A 416 -22.71 -45.02 -42.23
C LYS A 416 -23.17 -45.96 -43.34
N GLU A 417 -22.73 -45.72 -44.58
CA GLU A 417 -23.03 -46.63 -45.69
C GLU A 417 -22.32 -47.97 -45.52
N ALA A 418 -21.06 -47.97 -45.11
CA ALA A 418 -20.30 -49.20 -44.87
C ALA A 418 -20.97 -50.09 -43.80
N ASP A 419 -21.44 -49.48 -42.70
CA ASP A 419 -22.19 -50.18 -41.66
C ASP A 419 -23.51 -50.76 -42.19
N THR A 420 -24.24 -49.98 -43.00
CA THR A 420 -25.49 -50.43 -43.63
C THR A 420 -25.27 -51.62 -44.57
N ILE A 421 -24.21 -51.60 -45.38
CA ILE A 421 -23.84 -52.71 -46.27
C ILE A 421 -23.47 -53.95 -45.44
N ARG A 422 -22.70 -53.76 -44.37
CA ARG A 422 -22.30 -54.84 -43.46
C ARG A 422 -23.50 -55.51 -42.80
N GLU A 423 -24.44 -54.74 -42.27
CA GLU A 423 -25.67 -55.26 -41.67
C GLU A 423 -26.50 -56.07 -42.66
N LYS A 424 -26.64 -55.58 -43.91
CA LYS A 424 -27.32 -56.31 -44.99
C LYS A 424 -26.62 -57.63 -45.32
N ALA A 425 -25.29 -57.65 -45.38
CA ALA A 425 -24.52 -58.86 -45.64
C ALA A 425 -24.64 -59.87 -44.50
N GLU A 426 -24.59 -59.42 -43.24
CA GLU A 426 -24.78 -60.28 -42.06
C GLU A 426 -26.20 -60.86 -42.02
N ALA A 427 -27.23 -60.08 -42.36
CA ALA A 427 -28.61 -60.56 -42.48
C ALA A 427 -28.75 -61.61 -43.59
N PHE A 428 -28.11 -61.38 -44.75
CA PHE A 428 -28.10 -62.33 -45.86
C PHE A 428 -27.41 -63.66 -45.50
N LEU A 429 -26.26 -63.60 -44.82
CA LEU A 429 -25.54 -64.78 -44.33
C LEU A 429 -26.39 -65.60 -43.36
N LYS A 430 -27.08 -64.97 -42.41
CA LYS A 430 -28.00 -65.66 -41.48
C LYS A 430 -29.13 -66.40 -42.21
N VAL A 431 -29.69 -65.82 -43.27
CA VAL A 431 -30.72 -66.48 -44.09
C VAL A 431 -30.17 -67.69 -44.84
N MET A 432 -28.92 -67.61 -45.33
CA MET A 432 -28.25 -68.71 -46.02
C MET A 432 -27.89 -69.85 -45.06
N GLU A 433 -27.46 -69.55 -43.83
CA GLU A 433 -27.19 -70.54 -42.79
C GLU A 433 -28.45 -71.26 -42.32
N ALA A 434 -29.60 -70.57 -42.23
CA ALA A 434 -30.87 -71.18 -41.86
C ALA A 434 -31.48 -72.10 -42.95
N LYS A 435 -30.91 -72.12 -44.17
CA LYS A 435 -31.34 -72.95 -45.31
C LYS A 435 -30.39 -74.11 -45.62
N LYS A 436 -29.28 -74.24 -44.90
CA LYS A 436 -28.47 -75.46 -44.82
C LYS A 436 -29.01 -76.36 -43.72
#